data_AF-A0A0G0XK77-F1
#
_entry.id   AF-A0A0G0XK77-F1
#
_cell.length_a   1.000
_cell.length_b   1.000
_cell.length_c   1.000
_cell.angle_alpha   90.00
_cell.angle_beta   90.00
_cell.angle_gamma   90.00
#
_symmetry.space_group_name_H-M   'P 1'
#
loop_
_entity.id
_entity.type
_entity.pdbx_description
1 polymer ?
#
loop_
_entity_poly.entity_id
_entity_poly.type
_entity_poly.pdbx_seq_one_letter_code
_entity_poly.pdbx_strand_id
1 'polypeptide(L)'
;MIRRERRVFNKKRIFRSFVVFAAVFVVVMVMAFAIAVLAKNSWGKEERNECLKWQKEAREIQGYFLANWQAEQCARWGVKINAPIKADF
;
A
#
# COMPACT_ATOMS: atom_id res chain seq x y z
N MET A 1 -30.04 -34.68 36.51
CA MET A 1 -28.94 -34.88 35.53
C MET A 1 -29.00 -33.96 34.30
N ILE A 2 -30.16 -33.81 33.65
CA ILE A 2 -30.37 -33.11 32.36
C ILE A 2 -29.87 -31.64 32.28
N ARG A 3 -29.82 -30.90 33.40
CA ARG A 3 -29.33 -29.49 33.42
C ARG A 3 -27.81 -29.35 33.29
N ARG A 4 -27.01 -30.38 33.64
CA ARG A 4 -25.54 -30.33 33.49
C ARG A 4 -25.13 -30.52 32.03
N GLU A 5 -25.75 -31.46 31.33
CA GLU A 5 -25.40 -31.77 29.93
C GLU A 5 -25.69 -30.59 28.98
N ARG A 6 -26.81 -29.89 29.17
CA ARG A 6 -27.12 -28.67 28.40
C ARG A 6 -26.07 -27.57 28.56
N ARG A 7 -25.52 -27.36 29.76
CA ARG A 7 -24.47 -26.35 30.01
C ARG A 7 -23.14 -26.72 29.36
N VAL A 8 -22.77 -28.00 29.38
CA VAL A 8 -21.54 -28.50 28.74
C VAL A 8 -21.64 -28.43 27.23
N PHE A 9 -22.79 -28.82 26.67
CA PHE A 9 -23.04 -28.74 25.23
C PHE A 9 -23.03 -27.29 24.71
N ASN A 10 -23.65 -26.37 25.45
CA ASN A 10 -23.65 -24.94 25.08
C ASN A 10 -22.24 -24.33 25.17
N LYS A 11 -21.44 -24.67 26.19
CA LYS A 11 -20.03 -24.23 26.27
C LYS A 11 -19.17 -24.74 25.10
N LYS A 12 -19.33 -26.01 24.69
CA LYS A 12 -18.61 -26.57 23.54
C LYS A 12 -19.00 -25.90 22.22
N ARG A 13 -20.29 -25.57 22.05
CA ARG A 13 -20.80 -24.85 20.88
C ARG A 13 -20.24 -23.42 20.82
N ILE A 14 -20.27 -22.70 21.94
CA ILE A 14 -19.73 -21.33 22.04
C ILE A 14 -18.21 -21.34 21.79
N PHE A 15 -17.46 -22.26 22.41
CA PHE A 15 -16.02 -22.39 22.20
C PHE A 15 -15.66 -22.66 20.73
N ARG A 16 -16.40 -23.57 20.07
CA ARG A 16 -16.23 -23.83 18.63
C ARG A 16 -16.49 -22.59 17.78
N SER A 17 -17.54 -21.83 18.08
CA SER A 17 -17.82 -20.57 17.38
C SER A 17 -16.69 -19.55 17.56
N PHE A 18 -16.19 -19.36 18.78
CA PHE A 18 -15.05 -18.47 19.05
C PHE A 18 -13.78 -18.88 18.28
N VAL A 19 -13.47 -20.18 18.24
CA VAL A 19 -12.31 -20.67 17.49
C VAL A 19 -12.45 -20.41 16.00
N VAL A 20 -13.65 -20.59 15.42
CA VAL A 20 -13.90 -20.28 14.01
C VAL A 20 -13.76 -18.78 13.74
N PHE A 21 -14.33 -17.91 14.58
CA PHE A 21 -14.17 -16.46 14.41
C PHE A 21 -12.71 -16.00 14.54
N ALA A 22 -11.97 -16.54 15.50
CA ALA A 22 -10.54 -16.26 15.65
C ALA A 22 -9.75 -16.70 14.41
N ALA A 23 -10.03 -17.90 13.87
CA ALA A 23 -9.38 -18.38 12.66
C ALA A 23 -9.68 -17.48 11.44
N VAL A 24 -10.94 -17.08 11.24
CA VAL A 24 -11.33 -16.16 10.16
C VAL A 24 -10.62 -14.81 10.32
N PHE A 25 -10.57 -14.27 11.54
CA PHE A 25 -9.90 -13.00 11.81
C PHE A 25 -8.40 -13.05 11.46
N VAL A 26 -7.71 -14.13 11.82
CA VAL A 26 -6.30 -14.33 11.47
C VAL A 26 -6.11 -14.39 9.95
N VAL A 27 -6.98 -15.10 9.23
CA VAL A 27 -6.92 -15.18 7.76
C VAL A 27 -7.10 -13.80 7.12
N VAL A 28 -8.07 -13.01 7.60
CA VAL A 28 -8.30 -11.64 7.11
C VAL A 28 -7.08 -10.75 7.35
N MET A 29 -6.45 -10.84 8.54
CA MET A 29 -5.24 -10.08 8.85
C MET A 29 -4.07 -10.44 7.95
N VAL A 30 -3.86 -11.73 7.67
CA VAL A 30 -2.81 -12.19 6.76
C VAL A 30 -3.05 -11.68 5.33
N MET A 31 -4.30 -11.73 4.86
CA MET A 31 -4.65 -11.19 3.54
C MET A 31 -4.42 -9.68 3.46
N ALA A 32 -4.85 -8.92 4.46
CA ALA A 32 -4.63 -7.47 4.52
C ALA A 32 -3.13 -7.13 4.51
N PHE A 33 -2.33 -7.86 5.27
CA PHE A 33 -0.88 -7.69 5.30
C PHE A 33 -0.25 -8.00 3.92
N ALA A 34 -0.64 -9.09 3.27
CA ALA A 34 -0.13 -9.45 1.95
C ALA A 34 -0.43 -8.37 0.90
N ILE A 35 -1.65 -7.80 0.90
CA ILE A 35 -2.04 -6.70 0.00
C ILE A 35 -1.17 -5.46 0.26
N ALA A 36 -0.93 -5.10 1.53
CA ALA A 36 -0.11 -3.95 1.87
C ALA A 36 1.36 -4.10 1.40
N VAL A 37 1.92 -5.30 1.47
CA VAL A 37 3.27 -5.59 0.96
C VAL A 37 3.33 -5.49 -0.56
N LEU A 38 2.32 -6.01 -1.26
CA LEU A 38 2.26 -5.95 -2.72
C LEU A 38 2.14 -4.50 -3.23
N ALA A 39 1.36 -3.65 -2.55
CA ALA A 39 1.20 -2.24 -2.91
C ALA A 39 2.54 -1.47 -2.88
N LYS A 40 3.38 -1.70 -1.86
CA LYS A 40 4.69 -1.01 -1.74
C LYS A 40 5.64 -1.27 -2.92
N ASN A 41 5.62 -2.47 -3.49
CA ASN A 41 6.54 -2.84 -4.56
C ASN A 41 6.12 -2.32 -5.94
N SER A 42 4.83 -2.02 -6.14
CA SER A 42 4.32 -1.49 -7.42
C SER A 42 4.62 0.00 -7.56
N TRP A 43 4.36 0.78 -6.51
CA TRP A 43 4.47 2.24 -6.57
C TRP A 43 5.89 2.71 -6.86
N GLY A 44 6.90 2.06 -6.30
CA GLY A 44 8.28 2.49 -6.54
C GLY A 44 8.76 2.33 -7.99
N LYS A 45 8.25 1.34 -8.72
CA LYS A 45 8.58 1.18 -10.15
C LYS A 45 7.88 2.23 -11.00
N GLU A 46 6.64 2.56 -10.65
CA GLU A 46 5.83 3.52 -11.37
C GLU A 46 6.37 4.94 -11.18
N GLU A 47 6.68 5.34 -9.94
CA GLU A 47 7.31 6.63 -9.64
C GLU A 47 8.63 6.82 -10.39
N ARG A 48 9.47 5.77 -10.45
CA ARG A 48 10.73 5.82 -11.20
C ARG A 48 10.49 6.01 -12.70
N ASN A 49 9.50 5.33 -13.27
CA ASN A 49 9.15 5.48 -14.68
C ASN A 49 8.60 6.87 -14.99
N GLU A 50 7.78 7.45 -14.11
CA GLU A 50 7.32 8.84 -14.24
C GLU A 50 8.50 9.82 -14.25
N CYS A 51 9.47 9.63 -13.36
CA CYS A 51 10.66 10.46 -13.34
C CYS A 51 11.47 10.41 -14.64
N LEU A 52 11.58 9.23 -15.26
CA LEU A 52 12.23 9.09 -16.57
C LEU A 52 11.42 9.76 -17.68
N LYS A 53 10.09 9.73 -17.59
CA LYS A 53 9.20 10.41 -18.54
C LYS A 53 9.37 11.93 -18.45
N TRP A 54 9.32 12.51 -17.25
CA TRP A 54 9.57 13.94 -17.05
C TRP A 54 10.99 14.33 -17.45
N GLN A 55 11.99 13.47 -17.24
CA GLN A 55 13.33 13.70 -17.74
C GLN A 55 13.38 13.80 -19.28
N LYS A 56 12.60 12.97 -19.97
CA LYS A 56 12.49 13.01 -21.43
C LYS A 56 11.76 14.26 -21.90
N GLU A 57 10.62 14.59 -21.29
CA GLU A 57 9.85 15.79 -21.60
C GLU A 57 10.67 17.08 -21.40
N ALA A 58 11.46 17.14 -20.33
CA ALA A 58 12.38 18.26 -20.06
C ALA A 58 13.46 18.44 -21.14
N ARG A 59 13.81 17.40 -21.90
CA ARG A 59 14.78 17.48 -23.01
C ARG A 59 14.12 17.85 -24.33
N GLU A 60 12.87 17.43 -24.53
CA GLU A 60 12.16 17.58 -25.81
C GLU A 60 11.36 18.89 -25.89
N ILE A 61 10.85 19.39 -24.76
CA ILE A 61 9.95 20.55 -24.72
C ILE A 61 10.74 21.79 -24.28
N GLN A 62 10.84 22.78 -25.17
CA GLN A 62 11.36 24.10 -24.79
C GLN A 62 10.42 24.79 -23.81
N GLY A 63 10.98 25.31 -22.72
CA GLY A 63 10.19 25.92 -21.65
C GLY A 63 9.45 24.92 -20.78
N TYR A 64 9.90 23.67 -20.72
CA TYR A 64 9.42 22.72 -19.72
C TYR A 64 9.81 23.16 -18.31
N PHE A 65 8.87 23.05 -17.37
CA PHE A 65 9.08 23.33 -15.96
C PHE A 65 8.66 22.13 -15.13
N LEU A 66 9.37 21.86 -14.04
CA LEU A 66 8.94 20.91 -13.03
C LEU A 66 8.20 21.60 -11.89
N ALA A 67 7.21 20.92 -11.35
CA ALA A 67 6.66 21.23 -10.03
C ALA A 67 7.63 20.84 -8.92
N ASN A 68 7.54 21.48 -7.75
CA ASN A 68 8.43 21.20 -6.62
C ASN A 68 8.36 19.72 -6.20
N TRP A 69 7.15 19.19 -6.08
CA TRP A 69 6.92 17.81 -5.66
C TRP A 69 7.47 16.78 -6.66
N GLN A 70 7.50 17.10 -7.95
CA GLN A 70 8.09 16.23 -8.98
C GLN A 70 9.60 16.14 -8.83
N ALA A 71 10.26 17.28 -8.58
CA ALA A 71 11.70 17.33 -8.34
C ALA A 71 12.07 16.54 -7.08
N GLU A 72 11.30 16.69 -6.00
CA GLU A 72 11.50 15.93 -4.76
C GLU A 72 11.27 14.42 -4.94
N GLN A 73 10.22 14.03 -5.65
CA GLN A 73 9.94 12.63 -5.95
C GLN A 73 11.08 11.99 -6.73
N CYS A 74 11.60 12.66 -7.76
CA CYS A 74 12.68 12.13 -8.56
C CYS A 74 14.05 12.16 -7.88
N ALA A 75 14.27 13.10 -6.94
CA ALA A 75 15.44 13.10 -6.09
C ALA A 75 15.53 11.83 -5.23
N ARG A 76 14.40 11.31 -4.71
CA ARG A 76 14.36 10.04 -3.96
C ARG A 76 14.81 8.84 -4.78
N TRP A 77 14.62 8.90 -6.11
CA TRP A 77 15.01 7.86 -7.06
C TRP A 77 16.37 8.11 -7.73
N GLY A 78 17.08 9.19 -7.36
CA GLY A 78 18.37 9.57 -7.95
C GLY A 78 18.27 10.09 -9.39
N VAL A 79 17.06 10.40 -9.88
CA VAL A 79 16.83 10.92 -11.23
C VAL A 79 16.92 12.45 -11.19
N LYS A 80 17.97 13.02 -11.77
CA LYS A 80 18.12 14.47 -11.94
C LYS A 80 17.49 14.91 -13.26
N ILE A 81 16.55 15.85 -13.18
CA ILE A 81 15.87 16.42 -14.33
C ILE A 81 16.38 17.85 -14.51
N ASN A 82 17.01 18.13 -15.65
CA ASN A 82 17.58 19.43 -15.97
C ASN A 82 16.49 20.36 -16.54
N ALA A 83 15.52 20.73 -15.69
CA ALA A 83 14.54 21.75 -16.02
C ALA A 83 14.32 22.68 -14.83
N PRO A 84 13.99 23.96 -15.08
CA PRO A 84 13.68 24.92 -14.03
C PRO A 84 12.46 24.46 -13.22
N ILE A 85 12.53 24.64 -11.91
CA ILE A 85 11.42 24.33 -11.01
C ILE A 85 10.53 25.56 -10.90
N LYS A 86 9.26 25.42 -11.23
CA LYS A 86 8.25 26.44 -11.02
C LYS A 86 7.69 26.26 -9.62
N ALA A 87 7.78 27.31 -8.80
CA ALA A 87 7.14 27.31 -7.49
C ALA A 87 5.62 27.21 -7.70
N ASP A 88 5.05 26.10 -7.24
CA ASP A 88 3.59 25.94 -7.16
C ASP A 88 3.10 26.91 -6.06
N PHE A 89 2.20 27.82 -6.43
CA PHE A 89 1.53 28.75 -5.51
C PHE A 89 0.33 28.08 -4.83
#